data_AF-A0A6P7H1I8-F1
#
_entry.id   AF-A0A6P7H1I8-F1
#
_cell.length_a   1.000
_cell.length_b   1.000
_cell.length_c   1.000
_cell.angle_alpha   90.00
_cell.angle_beta   90.00
_cell.angle_gamma   90.00
#
_symmetry.space_group_name_H-M   'P 1'
#
loop_
_entity.id
_entity.type
_entity.pdbx_description
1 polymer ?
#
loop_
_entity_poly.entity_id
_entity_poly.type
_entity_poly.pdbx_seq_one_letter_code
_entity_poly.pdbx_strand_id
1 'polypeptide(L)'
;MADHNLSVLGLSETHWRGKGHFKTTAGNVVYFSGPGNKSTNGVAIIVPSKLNDCVIGYNTIDDRIISLKMRISTNTLHLVQVYAPTTAT
;
A
#
# COMPACT_ATOMS: atom_id res chain seq x y z
N MET A 1 -11.33 0.59 8.43
CA MET A 1 -11.88 0.13 7.12
C MET A 1 -13.35 -0.24 7.23
N ALA A 2 -13.76 -1.01 8.23
CA ALA A 2 -15.17 -1.36 8.46
C ALA A 2 -16.05 -0.12 8.75
N ASP A 3 -15.62 0.75 9.68
CA ASP A 3 -16.43 1.90 10.13
C ASP A 3 -16.69 2.96 9.04
N HIS A 4 -15.88 2.98 7.99
CA HIS A 4 -15.99 3.93 6.88
C HIS A 4 -16.27 3.23 5.54
N ASN A 5 -16.62 1.94 5.55
CA ASN A 5 -16.90 1.12 4.37
C ASN A 5 -15.84 1.27 3.24
N LEU A 6 -14.55 1.28 3.62
CA LEU A 6 -13.44 1.46 2.68
C LEU A 6 -13.06 0.13 2.03
N SER A 7 -12.99 0.10 0.70
CA SER A 7 -12.60 -1.10 -0.05
C SER A 7 -11.10 -1.31 -0.16
N VAL A 8 -10.32 -0.23 -0.25
CA VAL A 8 -8.85 -0.22 -0.21
C VAL A 8 -8.43 1.09 0.46
N LEU A 9 -7.35 1.08 1.24
CA LEU A 9 -6.84 2.28 1.91
C LEU A 9 -5.37 2.51 1.56
N GLY A 10 -5.05 3.70 1.07
CA GLY A 10 -3.68 4.19 0.93
C GLY A 10 -3.22 4.91 2.19
N LEU A 11 -1.98 4.68 2.59
CA LEU A 11 -1.31 5.35 3.70
C LEU A 11 -0.02 6.01 3.21
N SER A 12 0.23 7.21 3.71
CA SER A 12 1.50 7.93 3.58
C SER A 12 2.06 8.19 4.98
N GLU A 13 3.36 8.48 5.06
CA GLU A 13 4.08 8.74 6.31
C GLU A 13 3.94 7.60 7.33
N THR A 14 4.02 6.34 6.88
CA THR A 14 3.90 5.19 7.79
C THR A 14 5.07 5.08 8.78
N HIS A 15 6.22 5.69 8.44
CA HIS A 15 7.47 5.62 9.18
C HIS A 15 8.00 4.18 9.38
N TRP A 16 7.46 3.21 8.63
CA TRP A 16 7.88 1.82 8.69
C TRP A 16 9.16 1.59 7.91
N ARG A 17 9.95 0.62 8.36
CA ARG A 17 11.21 0.24 7.72
C ARG A 17 11.05 -0.97 6.81
N GLY A 18 11.81 -0.97 5.72
CA GLY A 18 11.86 -2.07 4.77
C GLY A 18 10.67 -2.10 3.81
N LYS A 19 10.48 -3.24 3.16
CA LYS A 19 9.48 -3.42 2.11
C LYS A 19 8.90 -4.83 2.14
N GLY A 20 7.66 -4.98 1.71
CA GLY A 20 7.02 -6.28 1.59
C GLY A 20 5.53 -6.21 1.86
N HIS A 21 5.00 -7.30 2.41
CA HIS A 21 3.62 -7.37 2.83
C HIS A 21 3.43 -8.30 4.02
N PHE A 22 2.38 -8.06 4.80
CA PHE A 22 1.99 -8.90 5.93
C PHE A 22 0.48 -8.87 6.15
N LYS A 23 -0.03 -9.88 6.87
CA LYS A 23 -1.43 -9.94 7.31
C LYS A 23 -1.58 -9.28 8.68
N THR A 24 -2.59 -8.44 8.82
CA THR A 24 -3.02 -7.88 10.12
C THR A 24 -3.83 -8.91 10.90
N THR A 25 -3.99 -8.70 12.21
CA THR A 25 -4.87 -9.51 13.07
C THR A 25 -6.34 -9.46 12.62
N ALA A 26 -6.76 -8.36 12.00
CA ALA A 26 -8.08 -8.20 11.39
C ALA A 26 -8.22 -8.87 10.02
N GLY A 27 -7.19 -9.58 9.53
CA GLY A 27 -7.21 -10.32 8.27
C GLY A 27 -6.88 -9.50 7.02
N ASN A 28 -6.79 -8.16 7.10
CA ASN A 28 -6.36 -7.34 5.97
C ASN A 28 -4.90 -7.60 5.62
N VAL A 29 -4.55 -7.45 4.34
CA VAL A 29 -3.17 -7.52 3.86
C VAL A 29 -2.65 -6.10 3.66
N VAL A 30 -1.46 -5.84 4.18
CA VAL A 30 -0.78 -4.56 4.06
C VAL A 30 0.41 -4.75 3.14
N TYR A 31 0.46 -3.99 2.05
CA TYR A 31 1.61 -3.88 1.16
C TYR A 31 2.32 -2.57 1.49
N PHE A 32 3.62 -2.59 1.76
CA PHE A 32 4.32 -1.39 2.22
C PHE A 32 5.72 -1.25 1.62
N SER A 33 6.16 0.01 1.56
CA SER A 33 7.53 0.38 1.25
C SER A 33 7.95 1.52 2.17
N GLY A 34 9.15 1.42 2.71
CA GLY A 34 9.77 2.45 3.53
C GLY A 34 11.28 2.30 3.55
N PRO A 35 11.99 3.23 4.22
CA PRO A 35 13.45 3.26 4.21
C PRO A 35 14.04 2.07 4.96
N GLY A 36 15.23 1.61 4.57
CA GLY A 36 15.91 0.52 5.28
C GLY A 36 16.51 0.93 6.62
N ASN A 37 16.94 2.19 6.76
CA ASN A 37 17.77 2.67 7.87
C ASN A 37 17.12 3.78 8.72
N LYS A 38 16.00 4.35 8.28
CA LYS A 38 15.35 5.51 8.91
C LYS A 38 13.85 5.24 9.08
N SER A 39 13.25 5.88 10.08
CA SER A 39 11.80 5.81 10.35
C SER A 39 11.18 7.14 9.91
N THR A 40 11.24 7.39 8.60
CA THR A 40 10.77 8.60 7.92
C THR A 40 10.10 8.18 6.62
N ASN A 41 9.26 9.03 6.02
CA ASN A 41 8.51 8.67 4.81
C ASN A 41 7.70 7.38 5.03
N GLY A 42 7.60 6.53 4.01
CA GLY A 42 6.90 5.28 4.05
C GLY A 42 5.50 5.40 3.48
N VAL A 43 5.13 4.43 2.66
CA VAL A 43 3.81 4.30 2.04
C VAL A 43 3.30 2.88 2.21
N ALA A 44 1.98 2.75 2.28
CA ALA A 44 1.33 1.45 2.29
C ALA A 44 -0.01 1.45 1.59
N ILE A 45 -0.44 0.29 1.13
CA ILE A 45 -1.78 0.01 0.64
C ILE A 45 -2.34 -1.14 1.48
N ILE A 46 -3.51 -0.93 2.08
CA ILE A 46 -4.24 -1.94 2.84
C ILE A 46 -5.39 -2.48 2.00
N VAL A 47 -5.39 -3.79 1.79
CA VAL A 47 -6.39 -4.53 1.02
C VAL A 47 -7.13 -5.50 1.96
N PRO A 48 -8.48 -5.52 1.95
CA PRO A 48 -9.25 -6.51 2.70
C PRO A 48 -8.95 -7.93 2.24
N SER A 49 -9.00 -8.90 3.15
CA SER A 49 -8.80 -10.32 2.83
C SER A 49 -9.61 -10.78 1.62
N LYS A 50 -10.89 -10.39 1.56
CA LYS A 50 -11.82 -10.72 0.45
C LYS A 50 -11.41 -10.21 -0.93
N LEU A 51 -10.55 -9.18 -1.00
CA LEU A 51 -10.05 -8.62 -2.26
C LEU A 51 -8.59 -9.01 -2.53
N ASN A 52 -7.93 -9.67 -1.58
CA ASN A 52 -6.53 -10.02 -1.72
C ASN A 52 -6.29 -11.04 -2.84
N ASP A 53 -7.25 -11.92 -3.10
CA ASP A 53 -7.17 -12.89 -4.20
C ASP A 53 -7.25 -12.21 -5.58
N CYS A 54 -7.74 -10.98 -5.64
CA CYS A 54 -7.71 -10.17 -6.85
C CYS A 54 -6.33 -9.52 -7.07
N VAL A 55 -5.44 -9.49 -6.08
CA VAL A 55 -4.10 -8.89 -6.22
C VAL A 55 -3.23 -9.81 -7.06
N ILE A 56 -2.74 -9.30 -8.19
CA ILE A 56 -1.90 -10.05 -9.13
C ILE A 56 -0.42 -9.67 -9.02
N GLY A 57 -0.10 -8.59 -8.31
CA GLY A 57 1.27 -8.16 -8.06
C GLY A 57 1.33 -6.75 -7.49
N TYR A 58 2.47 -6.39 -6.91
CA TYR A 58 2.77 -5.05 -6.44
C TYR A 58 4.24 -4.74 -6.70
N ASN A 59 4.57 -3.46 -6.76
CA ASN A 59 5.94 -2.98 -6.91
C ASN A 59 6.22 -1.85 -5.91
N THR A 60 7.27 -2.01 -5.13
CA THR A 60 7.79 -0.99 -4.21
C THR A 60 8.87 -0.21 -4.93
N ILE A 61 8.54 0.99 -5.41
CA ILE A 61 9.42 1.79 -6.27
C ILE A 61 10.48 2.48 -5.42
N ASP A 62 10.05 3.17 -4.37
CA ASP A 62 10.89 3.78 -3.34
C ASP A 62 10.11 3.94 -2.02
N ASP A 63 10.68 4.63 -1.04
CA ASP A 63 10.07 4.86 0.28
C ASP A 63 8.88 5.85 0.25
N ARG A 64 8.52 6.38 -0.93
CA ARG A 64 7.41 7.32 -1.16
C ARG A 64 6.41 6.82 -2.19
N ILE A 65 6.71 5.76 -2.95
CA ILE A 65 5.86 5.27 -4.02
C ILE A 65 5.73 3.75 -3.97
N ILE A 66 4.48 3.28 -3.89
CA ILE A 66 4.12 1.88 -4.05
C ILE A 66 2.97 1.74 -5.05
N SER A 67 3.05 0.72 -5.90
CA SER A 67 2.00 0.38 -6.85
C SER A 67 1.46 -1.03 -6.61
N LEU A 68 0.16 -1.21 -6.81
CA LEU A 68 -0.57 -2.46 -6.66
C LEU A 68 -1.37 -2.70 -7.95
N LYS A 69 -1.29 -3.92 -8.49
CA LYS A 69 -2.13 -4.36 -9.61
C LYS A 69 -3.16 -5.35 -9.10
N MET A 70 -4.42 -5.12 -9.44
CA MET A 70 -5.53 -6.00 -9.10
C MET A 70 -6.32 -6.37 -10.35
N ARG A 71 -6.69 -7.64 -10.47
CA ARG A 71 -7.64 -8.11 -11.48
C ARG A 71 -9.06 -7.91 -10.97
N ILE A 72 -9.79 -7.03 -11.64
CA ILE A 72 -11.23 -6.87 -11.43
C ILE A 72 -11.98 -7.57 -12.57
N SER A 73 -13.30 -7.68 -12.47
CA SER A 73 -14.13 -8.51 -13.36
C SER A 73 -13.89 -8.28 -14.86
N THR A 74 -13.70 -7.02 -15.27
CA THR A 74 -13.60 -6.65 -16.69
C THR A 74 -12.24 -6.08 -17.08
N ASN A 75 -11.36 -5.77 -16.14
CA ASN A 75 -10.12 -5.04 -16.39
C ASN A 75 -9.06 -5.29 -15.31
N THR A 76 -7.87 -4.70 -15.49
CA THR A 76 -6.85 -4.63 -14.44
C THR A 76 -6.84 -3.23 -13.84
N LEU A 77 -7.05 -3.12 -12.54
CA LEU A 77 -6.92 -1.86 -11.79
C LEU A 77 -5.48 -1.70 -11.31
N HIS A 78 -4.89 -0.54 -11.62
CA HIS A 78 -3.59 -0.14 -11.14
C HIS A 78 -3.77 0.95 -10.09
N LEU A 79 -3.40 0.66 -8.84
CA LEU A 79 -3.40 1.63 -7.76
C LEU A 79 -1.96 2.09 -7.52
N VAL A 80 -1.77 3.40 -7.40
CA VAL A 80 -0.47 3.99 -7.07
C VAL A 80 -0.67 4.88 -5.84
N GLN A 81 -0.02 4.52 -4.73
CA GLN A 81 0.02 5.33 -3.52
C GLN A 81 1.33 6.12 -3.52
N VAL A 82 1.21 7.44 -3.36
CA VAL A 82 2.32 8.38 -3.42
C VAL A 82 2.32 9.28 -2.20
N TYR A 83 3.51 9.50 -1.63
CA TYR A 83 3.78 10.59 -0.70
C TYR A 83 4.62 11.66 -1.40
N ALA A 84 3.98 12.79 -1.75
CA ALA A 84 4.66 13.88 -2.41
C ALA A 84 5.63 14.61 -1.46
N PRO A 85 6.79 15.11 -1.93
CA PRO A 85 7.67 15.93 -1.11
C PRO A 85 6.96 17.21 -0.65
N THR A 86 7.15 17.60 0.61
CA THR A 86 6.56 18.82 1.20
C THR A 86 7.12 20.11 0.59
N THR A 87 8.33 20.05 0.03
CA THR A 87 9.02 21.21 -0.55
C THR A 87 9.51 20.85 -1.95
N ALA A 88 9.14 21.68 -2.93
CA ALA A 88 9.85 21.73 -4.21
C ALA A 88 11.20 22.42 -3.92
N THR A 89 12.25 21.64 -3.76
CA THR A 89 13.63 22.18 -3.75
C THR A 89 13.94 22.86 -5.07
#